data_AF-A0A252CR37-F1
#
_entry.id   AF-A0A252CR37-F1
#
_cell.length_a   1.000
_cell.length_b   1.000
_cell.length_c   1.000
_cell.angle_alpha   90.00
_cell.angle_beta   90.00
_cell.angle_gamma   90.00
#
_symmetry.space_group_name_H-M   'P 1'
#
loop_
_entity.id
_entity.type
_entity.pdbx_description
1 polymer ?
#
loop_
_entity_poly.entity_id
_entity_poly.type
_entity_poly.pdbx_seq_one_letter_code
_entity_poly.pdbx_strand_id
1 'polypeptide(L)'
;MTQENRTVPTTILKRADALDALRGFAILAMVFSGTIRYKILPAWMYHAQEPPPTHNFNPQIAGLTWVDVVFPLFLFAMGAAIPLALSRRLTQGWSVARIILYVLKRGLMLGTFAIILQHLRPFTINKNPTQATWYVAILGFILLFLIFGRWSILGKWSKYGAWLNIGGLIATIALISHFQYGGKGFLLERSDPILIALANMAVFGSLAWLLTRTNLLLRLGLMGYLIALQLSASSNSWIKDFWTASSVRIFGYDLNYSWIFQFYYLKYLFIIIPGTIIGELLLSWIARNTESDEVVANQHFQTPRFKQRLWLIILSMLMICLVLLVGLQGRWLWQTTLVSVVISAASWFLFAQPETDIDYLLKQYYQWGVYWLFIGLFFEPFQGGIHKDPSTYSYYFVTTAIAIFILIIFTILIDIFKFKKWLAILIDNGQNPMIAYVAFANFVWPILQITGLEDVIIANTTTPVMGVIKGILYTLPIALLTSLFTGYKLFWKT
;
A
#
# COMPACT_ATOMS: atom_id res chain seq x y z
N MET A 1 -14.26 -4.74 43.88
CA MET A 1 -12.92 -5.17 43.45
C MET A 1 -12.33 -4.07 42.59
N THR A 2 -11.37 -3.36 43.15
CA THR A 2 -10.66 -2.21 42.62
C THR A 2 -9.86 -2.60 41.37
N GLN A 3 -10.16 -1.97 40.23
CA GLN A 3 -9.32 -2.03 39.04
C GLN A 3 -8.01 -1.30 39.33
N GLU A 4 -6.94 -2.06 39.56
CA GLU A 4 -5.59 -1.53 39.54
C GLU A 4 -5.28 -0.96 38.15
N ASN A 5 -5.04 0.34 38.10
CA ASN A 5 -4.37 1.02 37.00
C ASN A 5 -2.99 0.40 36.81
N ARG A 6 -2.89 -0.61 35.95
CA ARG A 6 -1.60 -1.07 35.42
C ARG A 6 -1.02 0.05 34.58
N THR A 7 -0.07 0.78 35.15
CA THR A 7 0.86 1.63 34.41
C THR A 7 1.63 0.74 33.44
N VAL A 8 1.19 0.74 32.18
CA VAL A 8 1.90 0.06 31.09
C VAL A 8 3.29 0.69 31.02
N PRO A 9 4.38 -0.06 31.25
CA PRO A 9 5.72 0.48 31.07
C PRO A 9 5.82 1.01 29.63
N THR A 10 6.52 2.12 29.43
CA THR A 10 6.91 2.59 28.09
C THR A 10 7.92 1.62 27.46
N THR A 11 7.51 0.36 27.24
CA THR A 11 8.23 -0.59 26.40
C THR A 11 8.27 0.00 25.00
N ILE A 12 9.47 0.06 24.43
CA ILE A 12 9.65 0.43 23.04
C ILE A 12 8.93 -0.62 22.21
N LEU A 13 7.71 -0.32 21.75
CA LEU A 13 6.92 -1.20 20.90
C LEU A 13 7.81 -1.76 19.78
N LYS A 14 8.00 -3.08 19.81
CA LYS A 14 8.76 -3.83 18.80
C LYS A 14 8.14 -3.54 17.43
N ARG A 15 8.98 -3.25 16.45
CA ARG A 15 8.54 -2.91 15.10
C ARG A 15 7.95 -4.15 14.42
N ALA A 16 6.86 -3.97 13.67
CA ALA A 16 6.21 -5.04 12.93
C ALA A 16 6.92 -5.32 11.59
N ASP A 17 8.01 -6.09 11.63
CA ASP A 17 8.83 -6.37 10.45
C ASP A 17 8.05 -7.11 9.34
N ALA A 18 7.15 -8.04 9.68
CA ALA A 18 6.31 -8.73 8.70
C ALA A 18 5.36 -7.78 7.95
N LEU A 19 4.81 -6.78 8.64
CA LEU A 19 3.96 -5.76 8.01
C LEU A 19 4.78 -4.82 7.11
N ASP A 20 6.00 -4.48 7.52
CA ASP A 20 6.93 -3.74 6.67
C ASP A 20 7.30 -4.56 5.42
N ALA A 21 7.58 -5.86 5.55
CA ALA A 21 7.86 -6.74 4.41
C ALA A 21 6.69 -6.79 3.42
N LEU A 22 5.44 -6.86 3.89
CA LEU A 22 4.24 -6.81 3.02
C LEU A 22 4.18 -5.49 2.22
N ARG A 23 4.39 -4.36 2.90
CA ARG A 23 4.43 -3.04 2.27
C ARG A 23 5.57 -2.92 1.26
N GLY A 24 6.73 -3.47 1.60
CA GLY A 24 7.91 -3.55 0.75
C GLY A 24 7.72 -4.39 -0.50
N PHE A 25 7.11 -5.57 -0.34
CA PHE A 25 6.69 -6.41 -1.45
C PHE A 25 5.73 -5.66 -2.38
N ALA A 26 4.71 -4.99 -1.83
CA ALA A 26 3.77 -4.23 -2.64
C ALA A 26 4.46 -3.10 -3.43
N ILE A 27 5.33 -2.30 -2.81
CA ILE A 27 5.99 -1.20 -3.54
C ILE A 27 6.96 -1.72 -4.60
N LEU A 28 7.71 -2.78 -4.32
CA LEU A 28 8.63 -3.36 -5.31
C LEU A 28 7.89 -4.06 -6.45
N ALA A 29 6.77 -4.73 -6.17
CA ALA A 29 5.91 -5.30 -7.21
C ALA A 29 5.31 -4.19 -8.11
N MET A 30 4.99 -3.03 -7.53
CA MET A 30 4.52 -1.86 -8.28
C MET A 30 5.59 -1.36 -9.26
N VAL A 31 6.81 -1.14 -8.76
CA VAL A 31 7.95 -0.72 -9.59
C VAL A 31 8.25 -1.78 -10.65
N PHE A 32 8.23 -3.06 -10.29
CA PHE A 32 8.43 -4.15 -11.23
C PHE A 32 7.40 -4.14 -12.36
N SER A 33 6.11 -4.03 -12.03
CA SER A 33 5.05 -3.95 -13.05
C SER A 33 5.14 -2.72 -13.97
N GLY A 34 5.69 -1.61 -13.47
CA GLY A 34 5.92 -0.40 -14.28
C GLY A 34 7.20 -0.43 -15.11
N THR A 35 8.10 -1.39 -14.88
CA THR A 35 9.44 -1.45 -15.51
C THR A 35 9.60 -2.59 -16.51
N ILE A 36 8.75 -3.62 -16.43
CA ILE A 36 8.69 -4.71 -17.41
C ILE A 36 8.50 -4.15 -18.83
N ARG A 37 9.02 -4.88 -19.82
CA ARG A 37 8.83 -4.48 -21.22
C ARG A 37 7.36 -4.62 -21.62
N TYR A 38 6.75 -3.51 -21.99
CA TYR A 38 5.35 -3.45 -22.41
C TYR A 38 5.14 -4.15 -23.77
N LYS A 39 3.96 -4.75 -23.96
CA LYS A 39 3.49 -5.44 -25.18
C LYS A 39 4.10 -6.78 -25.59
N ILE A 40 5.10 -7.30 -24.87
CA ILE A 40 5.75 -8.57 -25.25
C ILE A 40 5.45 -9.73 -24.30
N LEU A 41 4.72 -9.49 -23.21
CA LEU A 41 4.45 -10.50 -22.17
C LEU A 41 3.03 -11.09 -22.33
N PRO A 42 2.76 -12.25 -21.71
CA PRO A 42 1.41 -12.80 -21.64
C PRO A 42 0.47 -11.91 -20.81
N ALA A 43 -0.85 -12.08 -21.00
CA ALA A 43 -1.88 -11.21 -20.41
C ALA A 43 -1.82 -11.08 -18.88
N TRP A 44 -1.41 -12.14 -18.17
CA TRP A 44 -1.30 -12.13 -16.70
C TRP A 44 -0.20 -11.21 -16.16
N MET A 45 0.66 -10.67 -17.02
CA MET A 45 1.71 -9.69 -16.68
C MET A 45 1.26 -8.23 -16.79
N TYR A 46 0.00 -7.97 -17.15
CA TYR A 46 -0.57 -6.63 -17.30
C TYR A 46 -1.85 -6.47 -16.49
N HIS A 47 -2.40 -5.27 -16.43
CA HIS A 47 -3.72 -5.04 -15.85
C HIS A 47 -4.79 -5.83 -16.62
N ALA A 48 -5.74 -6.45 -15.92
CA ALA A 48 -6.78 -7.25 -16.56
C ALA A 48 -7.57 -6.46 -17.62
N GLN A 49 -7.83 -5.18 -17.37
CA GLN A 49 -8.53 -4.27 -18.27
C GLN A 49 -7.66 -3.68 -19.40
N GLU A 50 -6.37 -3.99 -19.46
CA GLU A 50 -5.46 -3.60 -20.55
C GLU A 50 -4.78 -4.83 -21.17
N PRO A 51 -5.56 -5.82 -21.65
CA PRO A 51 -4.99 -7.06 -22.12
C PRO A 51 -4.21 -6.88 -23.44
N PRO A 52 -3.23 -7.75 -23.71
CA PRO A 52 -2.66 -7.90 -25.05
C PRO A 52 -3.75 -8.26 -26.09
N PRO A 53 -3.55 -7.95 -27.37
CA PRO A 53 -2.35 -7.30 -27.95
C PRO A 53 -2.43 -5.77 -28.00
N THR A 54 -3.62 -5.19 -27.90
CA THR A 54 -3.83 -3.74 -28.10
C THR A 54 -3.40 -2.94 -26.88
N HIS A 55 -3.58 -3.50 -25.69
CA HIS A 55 -3.40 -2.82 -24.41
C HIS A 55 -4.23 -1.53 -24.28
N ASN A 56 -5.38 -1.50 -24.96
CA ASN A 56 -6.34 -0.44 -24.78
C ASN A 56 -7.18 -0.75 -23.54
N PHE A 57 -7.36 0.26 -22.68
CA PHE A 57 -8.22 0.13 -21.51
C PHE A 57 -9.65 -0.23 -21.92
N ASN A 58 -10.17 -1.31 -21.37
CA ASN A 58 -11.55 -1.74 -21.55
C ASN A 58 -12.19 -2.07 -20.19
N PRO A 59 -13.13 -1.24 -19.69
CA PRO A 59 -13.75 -1.43 -18.39
C PRO A 59 -14.73 -2.61 -18.33
N GLN A 60 -15.08 -3.22 -19.47
CA GLN A 60 -15.99 -4.37 -19.54
C GLN A 60 -15.29 -5.71 -19.33
N ILE A 61 -13.95 -5.71 -19.26
CA ILE A 61 -13.17 -6.93 -19.07
C ILE A 61 -13.05 -7.21 -17.57
N ALA A 62 -13.82 -8.19 -17.12
CA ALA A 62 -13.70 -8.71 -15.77
C ALA A 62 -12.45 -9.59 -15.66
N GLY A 63 -11.76 -9.48 -14.53
CA GLY A 63 -10.56 -10.25 -14.25
C GLY A 63 -9.70 -9.60 -13.16
N LEU A 64 -8.75 -10.38 -12.67
CA LEU A 64 -7.76 -9.93 -11.70
C LEU A 64 -6.41 -10.52 -12.08
N THR A 65 -5.40 -9.69 -12.28
CA THR A 65 -4.01 -10.16 -12.40
C THR A 65 -3.21 -9.78 -11.15
N TRP A 66 -1.99 -10.29 -11.02
CA TRP A 66 -1.14 -9.94 -9.89
C TRP A 66 -0.80 -8.44 -9.88
N VAL A 67 -0.78 -7.79 -11.04
CA VAL A 67 -0.52 -6.35 -11.17
C VAL A 67 -1.64 -5.54 -10.50
N ASP A 68 -2.87 -6.02 -10.61
CA ASP A 68 -4.05 -5.38 -10.00
C ASP A 68 -4.05 -5.48 -8.48
N VAL A 69 -3.45 -6.54 -7.92
CA VAL A 69 -3.39 -6.78 -6.46
C VAL A 69 -2.44 -5.82 -5.74
N VAL A 70 -1.45 -5.26 -6.44
CA VAL A 70 -0.37 -4.48 -5.84
C VAL A 70 -0.86 -3.26 -5.04
N PHE A 71 -1.75 -2.46 -5.62
CA PHE A 71 -2.25 -1.24 -4.97
C PHE A 71 -3.05 -1.55 -3.68
N PRO A 72 -3.98 -2.54 -3.69
CA PRO A 72 -4.64 -3.01 -2.47
C PRO A 72 -3.72 -3.54 -1.38
N LEU A 73 -2.65 -4.29 -1.72
CA LEU A 73 -1.67 -4.73 -0.71
C LEU A 73 -1.05 -3.53 0.02
N PHE A 74 -0.74 -2.47 -0.73
CA PHE A 74 -0.16 -1.25 -0.18
C PHE A 74 -1.16 -0.51 0.73
N LEU A 75 -2.42 -0.39 0.31
CA LEU A 75 -3.50 0.20 1.12
C LEU A 75 -3.77 -0.62 2.38
N PHE A 76 -3.85 -1.94 2.26
CA PHE A 76 -4.06 -2.83 3.40
C PHE A 76 -2.93 -2.68 4.43
N ALA A 77 -1.67 -2.67 3.98
CA ALA A 77 -0.53 -2.49 4.87
C ALA A 77 -0.55 -1.11 5.56
N MET A 78 -0.99 -0.05 4.87
CA MET A 78 -1.26 1.26 5.48
C MET A 78 -2.34 1.14 6.56
N GLY A 79 -3.48 0.51 6.25
CA GLY A 79 -4.58 0.30 7.20
C GLY A 79 -4.13 -0.43 8.46
N ALA A 80 -3.37 -1.51 8.30
CA ALA A 80 -2.79 -2.26 9.41
C ALA A 80 -1.78 -1.46 10.24
N ALA A 81 -1.10 -0.47 9.65
CA ALA A 81 -0.18 0.39 10.39
C ALA A 81 -0.88 1.49 11.23
N ILE A 82 -2.14 1.83 10.93
CA ILE A 82 -2.89 2.91 11.61
C ILE A 82 -3.04 2.65 13.12
N PRO A 83 -3.58 1.49 13.58
CA PRO A 83 -3.71 1.21 15.01
C PRO A 83 -2.38 1.28 15.74
N LEU A 84 -1.30 0.72 15.17
CA LEU A 84 0.03 0.75 15.78
C LEU A 84 0.54 2.19 15.94
N ALA A 85 0.35 3.03 14.92
CA ALA A 85 0.82 4.41 14.92
C ALA A 85 0.02 5.31 15.87
N LEU A 86 -1.31 5.18 15.90
CA LEU A 86 -2.18 6.06 16.67
C LEU A 86 -2.29 5.62 18.13
N SER A 87 -2.35 4.32 18.42
CA SER A 87 -2.31 3.81 19.80
C SER A 87 -1.05 4.25 20.54
N ARG A 88 0.12 4.24 19.87
CA ARG A 88 1.36 4.76 20.45
C ARG A 88 1.26 6.23 20.88
N ARG A 89 0.51 7.07 20.17
CA ARG A 89 0.33 8.48 20.52
C ARG A 89 -0.66 8.65 21.66
N LEU A 90 -1.72 7.84 21.66
CA LEU A 90 -2.69 7.80 22.75
C LEU A 90 -2.01 7.38 24.07
N THR A 91 -1.16 6.35 24.05
CA THR A 91 -0.40 5.92 25.25
C THR A 91 0.64 6.94 25.70
N GLN A 92 1.13 7.80 24.79
CA GLN A 92 1.96 8.96 25.11
C GLN A 92 1.18 10.17 25.67
N GLY A 93 -0.13 10.04 25.92
CA GLY A 93 -0.96 11.10 26.49
C GLY A 93 -1.37 12.20 25.51
N TRP A 94 -1.31 11.95 24.19
CA TRP A 94 -1.78 12.94 23.21
C TRP A 94 -3.31 13.05 23.25
N SER A 95 -3.84 14.28 23.27
CA SER A 95 -5.28 14.51 23.13
C SER A 95 -5.78 14.12 21.73
N VAL A 96 -7.07 13.77 21.65
CA VAL A 96 -7.73 13.40 20.38
C VAL A 96 -7.59 14.51 19.33
N ALA A 97 -7.80 15.77 19.72
CA ALA A 97 -7.65 16.91 18.82
C ALA A 97 -6.22 17.04 18.26
N ARG A 98 -5.20 16.80 19.08
CA ARG A 98 -3.79 16.79 18.65
C ARG A 98 -3.51 15.66 17.66
N ILE A 99 -4.13 14.49 17.85
CA ILE A 99 -4.02 13.37 16.91
C ILE A 99 -4.70 13.70 15.59
N ILE A 100 -5.90 14.28 15.61
CA ILE A 100 -6.62 14.71 14.39
C ILE A 100 -5.75 15.70 13.61
N LEU A 101 -5.21 16.74 14.27
CA LEU A 101 -4.32 17.71 13.63
C LEU A 101 -3.07 17.04 13.04
N TYR A 102 -2.49 16.07 13.75
CA TYR A 102 -1.36 15.29 13.25
C TYR A 102 -1.71 14.49 11.99
N VAL A 103 -2.87 13.82 11.98
CA VAL A 103 -3.37 13.06 10.83
C VAL A 103 -3.62 13.99 9.64
N LEU A 104 -4.29 15.11 9.85
CA LEU A 104 -4.56 16.10 8.80
C LEU A 104 -3.27 16.70 8.23
N LYS A 105 -2.28 17.01 9.09
CA LYS A 105 -0.97 17.49 8.65
C LYS A 105 -0.26 16.47 7.76
N ARG A 106 -0.28 15.18 8.11
CA ARG A 106 0.30 14.11 7.27
C ARG A 106 -0.44 13.92 5.97
N GLY A 107 -1.77 13.95 6.01
CA GLY A 107 -2.61 13.94 4.80
C GLY A 107 -2.23 15.07 3.85
N LEU A 108 -2.11 16.30 4.37
CA LEU A 108 -1.72 17.46 3.59
C LEU A 108 -0.30 17.33 3.03
N MET A 109 0.66 16.88 3.82
CA MET A 109 2.03 16.66 3.35
C MET A 109 2.10 15.61 2.24
N LEU A 110 1.34 14.51 2.36
CA LEU A 110 1.25 13.48 1.32
C LEU A 110 0.51 13.97 0.07
N GLY A 111 -0.52 14.81 0.22
CA GLY A 111 -1.22 15.47 -0.89
C GLY A 111 -0.32 16.46 -1.63
N THR A 112 0.42 17.31 -0.90
CA THR A 112 1.43 18.21 -1.48
C THR A 112 2.51 17.43 -2.21
N PHE A 113 2.95 16.30 -1.64
CA PHE A 113 3.89 15.41 -2.30
C PHE A 113 3.34 14.84 -3.61
N ALA A 114 2.06 14.45 -3.65
CA ALA A 114 1.38 13.99 -4.87
C ALA A 114 1.39 15.05 -5.98
N ILE A 115 1.12 16.31 -5.63
CA ILE A 115 1.13 17.44 -6.58
C ILE A 115 2.55 17.72 -7.08
N ILE A 116 3.50 17.91 -6.16
CA ILE A 116 4.89 18.23 -6.52
C ILE A 116 5.49 17.13 -7.38
N LEU A 117 5.34 15.86 -6.99
CA LEU A 117 5.89 14.74 -7.75
C LEU A 117 5.33 14.71 -9.17
N GLN A 118 4.03 14.88 -9.36
CA GLN A 118 3.42 14.84 -10.68
C GLN A 118 3.97 15.96 -11.58
N HIS A 119 4.22 17.16 -11.03
CA HIS A 119 4.84 18.28 -11.74
C HIS A 119 6.33 18.08 -12.05
N LEU A 120 7.01 17.22 -11.31
CA LEU A 120 8.43 16.88 -11.52
C LEU A 120 8.63 15.65 -12.41
N ARG A 121 7.54 14.98 -12.86
CA ARG A 121 7.65 13.82 -13.75
C ARG A 121 8.09 14.24 -15.15
N PRO A 122 9.03 13.52 -15.78
CA PRO A 122 9.61 13.91 -17.07
C PRO A 122 8.54 14.03 -18.17
N PHE A 123 7.64 13.04 -18.29
CA PHE A 123 6.55 13.05 -19.28
C PHE A 123 5.44 14.07 -18.98
N THR A 124 5.37 14.57 -17.75
CA THR A 124 4.47 15.67 -17.40
C THR A 124 5.07 17.00 -17.83
N ILE A 125 6.36 17.21 -17.56
CA ILE A 125 7.12 18.42 -17.95
C ILE A 125 7.13 18.55 -19.47
N ASN A 126 7.47 17.48 -20.17
CA ASN A 126 7.51 17.45 -21.63
C ASN A 126 7.03 16.09 -22.14
N LYS A 127 6.01 16.09 -23.01
CA LYS A 127 5.46 14.86 -23.62
C LYS A 127 6.51 14.07 -24.40
N ASN A 128 7.51 14.76 -24.95
CA ASN A 128 8.67 14.19 -25.62
C ASN A 128 9.94 14.63 -24.85
N PRO A 129 10.32 13.93 -23.76
CA PRO A 129 11.42 14.36 -22.90
C PRO A 129 12.73 14.59 -23.66
N THR A 130 13.33 15.76 -23.44
CA THR A 130 14.66 16.12 -23.94
C THR A 130 15.73 15.77 -22.89
N GLN A 131 17.02 15.84 -23.26
CA GLN A 131 18.14 15.73 -22.30
C GLN A 131 17.96 16.67 -21.10
N ALA A 132 17.58 17.93 -21.34
CA ALA A 132 17.27 18.88 -20.26
C ALA A 132 16.13 18.41 -19.34
N THR A 133 15.09 17.77 -19.91
CA THR A 133 13.97 17.23 -19.13
C THR A 133 14.43 16.12 -18.18
N TRP A 134 15.35 15.27 -18.63
CA TRP A 134 15.91 14.19 -17.79
C TRP A 134 16.77 14.73 -16.64
N TYR A 135 17.59 15.75 -16.88
CA TYR A 135 18.33 16.42 -15.80
C TYR A 135 17.39 17.08 -14.77
N VAL A 136 16.31 17.70 -15.24
CA VAL A 136 15.29 18.28 -14.36
C VAL A 136 14.60 17.20 -13.53
N ALA A 137 14.35 16.01 -14.08
CA ALA A 137 13.77 14.90 -13.32
C ALA A 137 14.68 14.44 -12.18
N ILE A 138 16.00 14.34 -12.42
CA ILE A 138 17.03 14.03 -11.40
C ILE A 138 17.12 15.14 -10.36
N LEU A 139 17.13 16.40 -10.80
CA LEU A 139 17.07 17.55 -9.88
C LEU A 139 15.80 17.48 -9.03
N GLY A 140 14.67 17.12 -9.61
CA GLY A 140 13.41 16.90 -8.91
C GLY A 140 13.51 15.83 -7.83
N PHE A 141 14.20 14.72 -8.09
CA PHE A 141 14.48 13.70 -7.07
C PHE A 141 15.28 14.25 -5.88
N ILE A 142 16.33 15.04 -6.16
CA ILE A 142 17.14 15.69 -5.12
C ILE A 142 16.31 16.70 -4.33
N LEU A 143 15.50 17.52 -5.00
CA LEU A 143 14.62 18.49 -4.38
C LEU A 143 13.56 17.82 -3.49
N LEU A 144 13.01 16.68 -3.89
CA LEU A 144 12.11 15.89 -3.07
C LEU A 144 12.79 15.37 -1.79
N PHE A 145 14.06 14.96 -1.88
CA PHE A 145 14.87 14.69 -0.68
C PHE A 145 15.02 15.92 0.19
N LEU A 146 15.28 17.09 -0.40
CA LEU A 146 15.38 18.35 0.34
C LEU A 146 14.08 18.67 1.10
N ILE A 147 12.93 18.57 0.45
CA ILE A 147 11.62 18.90 1.04
C ILE A 147 11.22 17.91 2.14
N PHE A 148 11.28 16.61 1.84
CA PHE A 148 10.69 15.57 2.69
C PHE A 148 11.72 14.85 3.57
N GLY A 149 13.01 15.04 3.34
CA GLY A 149 14.08 14.37 4.07
C GLY A 149 14.04 14.60 5.59
N ARG A 150 14.26 13.52 6.34
CA ARG A 150 14.65 13.57 7.75
C ARG A 150 16.17 13.52 7.84
N TRP A 151 16.76 14.66 8.16
CA TRP A 151 18.20 14.86 8.25
C TRP A 151 18.85 14.32 9.54
N SER A 152 18.46 13.12 9.97
CA SER A 152 19.10 12.45 11.12
C SER A 152 20.59 12.20 10.89
N ILE A 153 20.99 12.00 9.63
CA ILE A 153 22.38 11.78 9.23
C ILE A 153 23.30 12.96 9.57
N LEU A 154 22.76 14.18 9.68
CA LEU A 154 23.52 15.38 10.03
C LEU A 154 23.83 15.48 11.53
N GLY A 155 23.42 14.50 12.34
CA GLY A 155 23.72 14.44 13.77
C GLY A 155 23.27 15.70 14.51
N LYS A 156 24.22 16.42 15.13
CA LYS A 156 23.97 17.67 15.88
C LYS A 156 23.38 18.79 15.01
N TRP A 157 23.58 18.75 13.69
CA TRP A 157 23.07 19.73 12.73
C TRP A 157 21.65 19.41 12.24
N SER A 158 21.06 18.28 12.67
CA SER A 158 19.69 17.90 12.30
C SER A 158 18.63 18.96 12.63
N LYS A 159 18.90 19.84 13.61
CA LYS A 159 18.06 21.01 13.93
C LYS A 159 17.93 22.01 12.78
N TYR A 160 18.96 22.14 11.93
CA TYR A 160 18.93 22.98 10.74
C TYR A 160 18.28 22.30 9.54
N GLY A 161 17.93 21.02 9.66
CA GLY A 161 17.23 20.28 8.61
C GLY A 161 15.92 20.93 8.18
N ALA A 162 15.25 21.67 9.07
CA ALA A 162 14.06 22.44 8.70
C ALA A 162 14.34 23.51 7.63
N TRP A 163 15.51 24.16 7.69
CA TRP A 163 15.93 25.15 6.68
C TRP A 163 16.22 24.50 5.33
N LEU A 164 16.79 23.29 5.32
CA LEU A 164 16.94 22.50 4.08
C LEU A 164 15.59 22.19 3.45
N ASN A 165 14.59 21.82 4.27
CA ASN A 165 13.23 21.55 3.78
C ASN A 165 12.56 22.80 3.21
N ILE A 166 12.72 23.95 3.87
CA ILE A 166 12.18 25.23 3.40
C ILE A 166 12.88 25.66 2.10
N GLY A 167 14.22 25.61 2.06
CA GLY A 167 14.99 25.94 0.85
C GLY A 167 14.65 25.03 -0.33
N GLY A 168 14.53 23.72 -0.09
CA GLY A 168 14.09 22.74 -1.09
C GLY A 168 12.68 23.03 -1.61
N LEU A 169 11.76 23.42 -0.72
CA LEU A 169 10.40 23.80 -1.11
C LEU A 169 10.39 25.06 -1.98
N ILE A 170 11.11 26.12 -1.58
CA ILE A 170 11.23 27.36 -2.36
C ILE A 170 11.84 27.08 -3.74
N ALA A 171 12.94 26.34 -3.78
CA ALA A 171 13.59 25.96 -5.04
C ALA A 171 12.66 25.15 -5.95
N THR A 172 11.87 24.24 -5.37
CA THR A 172 10.88 23.46 -6.12
C THR A 172 9.75 24.32 -6.65
N ILE A 173 9.22 25.24 -5.84
CA ILE A 173 8.17 26.19 -6.28
C ILE A 173 8.69 27.05 -7.42
N ALA A 174 9.91 27.58 -7.33
CA ALA A 174 10.53 28.34 -8.40
C ALA A 174 10.68 27.50 -9.68
N LEU A 175 11.14 26.25 -9.55
CA LEU A 175 11.31 25.33 -10.66
C LEU A 175 9.99 24.99 -11.36
N ILE A 176 8.97 24.55 -10.62
CA ILE A 176 7.68 24.16 -11.21
C ILE A 176 6.89 25.35 -11.76
N SER A 177 7.10 26.55 -11.21
CA SER A 177 6.46 27.78 -11.72
C SER A 177 7.05 28.25 -13.04
N HIS A 178 8.28 27.84 -13.36
CA HIS A 178 8.94 28.17 -14.62
C HIS A 178 8.43 27.34 -15.81
N PHE A 179 7.98 26.11 -15.58
CA PHE A 179 7.55 25.22 -16.66
C PHE A 179 6.12 25.49 -17.12
N GLN A 180 5.90 25.32 -18.42
CA GLN A 180 4.58 25.15 -19.01
C GLN A 180 4.31 23.67 -19.32
N TYR A 181 3.19 23.19 -18.83
CA TYR A 181 2.77 21.80 -18.87
C TYR A 181 1.61 21.66 -19.86
N GLY A 182 1.95 21.43 -21.13
CA GLY A 182 0.95 21.35 -22.21
C GLY A 182 0.19 22.66 -22.43
N GLY A 183 0.91 23.79 -22.36
CA GLY A 183 0.35 25.14 -22.55
C GLY A 183 -0.33 25.74 -21.31
N LYS A 184 -0.40 25.01 -20.19
CA LYS A 184 -0.89 25.51 -18.91
C LYS A 184 0.24 25.61 -17.89
N GLY A 185 0.14 26.53 -16.93
CA GLY A 185 1.07 26.61 -15.82
C GLY A 185 0.89 25.50 -14.78
N PHE A 186 1.30 25.81 -13.55
CA PHE A 186 1.01 25.01 -12.36
C PHE A 186 -0.51 24.85 -12.16
N LEU A 187 -0.95 23.64 -11.80
CA LEU A 187 -2.36 23.32 -11.50
C LEU A 187 -2.42 22.42 -10.27
N LEU A 188 -3.30 22.71 -9.31
CA LEU A 188 -3.43 21.87 -8.10
C LEU A 188 -4.01 20.49 -8.42
N GLU A 189 -4.86 20.40 -9.44
CA GLU A 189 -5.52 19.17 -9.88
C GLU A 189 -4.54 18.19 -10.53
N ARG A 190 -3.35 18.66 -10.93
CA ARG A 190 -2.29 17.82 -11.48
C ARG A 190 -1.53 17.14 -10.34
N SER A 191 -2.11 16.08 -9.82
CA SER A 191 -1.56 15.25 -8.76
C SER A 191 -1.37 13.80 -9.18
N ASP A 192 -0.48 13.09 -8.50
CA ASP A 192 -0.29 11.66 -8.71
C ASP A 192 -1.51 10.87 -8.14
N PRO A 193 -2.21 10.08 -8.97
CA PRO A 193 -3.46 9.41 -8.56
C PRO A 193 -3.29 8.41 -7.41
N ILE A 194 -2.15 7.71 -7.36
CA ILE A 194 -1.86 6.75 -6.30
C ILE A 194 -1.65 7.50 -4.99
N LEU A 195 -0.81 8.53 -5.00
CA LEU A 195 -0.49 9.31 -3.81
C LEU A 195 -1.66 10.10 -3.26
N ILE A 196 -2.53 10.64 -4.12
CA ILE A 196 -3.73 11.34 -3.64
C ILE A 196 -4.73 10.36 -3.03
N ALA A 197 -4.87 9.14 -3.57
CA ALA A 197 -5.66 8.10 -2.93
C ALA A 197 -5.07 7.70 -1.56
N LEU A 198 -3.74 7.59 -1.46
CA LEU A 198 -3.03 7.31 -0.20
C LEU A 198 -3.18 8.44 0.83
N ALA A 199 -3.13 9.70 0.41
CA ALA A 199 -3.37 10.85 1.29
C ALA A 199 -4.77 10.80 1.91
N ASN A 200 -5.78 10.54 1.07
CA ASN A 200 -7.15 10.40 1.53
C ASN A 200 -7.32 9.20 2.47
N MET A 201 -6.76 8.04 2.12
CA MET A 201 -6.87 6.84 2.96
C MET A 201 -6.12 6.97 4.28
N ALA A 202 -4.98 7.67 4.30
CA ALA A 202 -4.28 7.97 5.54
C ALA A 202 -5.13 8.85 6.48
N VAL A 203 -5.87 9.83 5.94
CA VAL A 203 -6.75 10.70 6.73
C VAL A 203 -8.01 9.97 7.17
N PHE A 204 -8.83 9.53 6.22
CA PHE A 204 -10.14 8.97 6.52
C PHE A 204 -10.05 7.60 7.19
N GLY A 205 -9.04 6.79 6.87
CA GLY A 205 -8.75 5.55 7.59
C GLY A 205 -8.40 5.78 9.05
N SER A 206 -7.55 6.78 9.31
CA SER A 206 -7.15 7.16 10.67
C SER A 206 -8.34 7.71 11.47
N LEU A 207 -9.18 8.55 10.86
CA LEU A 207 -10.38 9.08 11.49
C LEU A 207 -11.41 7.97 11.76
N ALA A 208 -11.68 7.11 10.78
CA ALA A 208 -12.59 5.98 10.93
C ALA A 208 -12.15 5.07 12.08
N TRP A 209 -10.86 4.72 12.15
CA TRP A 209 -10.32 3.95 13.27
C TRP A 209 -10.43 4.71 14.59
N LEU A 210 -10.01 5.98 14.65
CA LEU A 210 -10.01 6.78 15.88
C LEU A 210 -11.41 6.89 16.51
N LEU A 211 -12.44 7.06 15.67
CA LEU A 211 -13.84 7.17 16.08
C LEU A 211 -14.45 5.81 16.47
N THR A 212 -13.93 4.69 15.95
CA THR A 212 -14.49 3.34 16.17
C THR A 212 -13.55 2.40 16.92
N ARG A 213 -12.46 2.91 17.51
CA ARG A 213 -11.40 2.10 18.15
C ARG A 213 -11.89 1.21 19.30
N THR A 214 -13.01 1.56 19.92
CA THR A 214 -13.62 0.80 21.03
C THR A 214 -14.72 -0.15 20.58
N ASN A 215 -15.16 -0.10 19.32
CA ASN A 215 -16.32 -0.85 18.86
C ASN A 215 -16.14 -1.31 17.41
N LEU A 216 -15.87 -2.60 17.24
CA LEU A 216 -15.71 -3.24 15.94
C LEU A 216 -17.00 -3.19 15.11
N LEU A 217 -18.17 -3.34 15.72
CA LEU A 217 -19.45 -3.31 15.01
C LEU A 217 -19.70 -1.93 14.38
N LEU A 218 -19.36 -0.84 15.08
CA LEU A 218 -19.43 0.50 14.49
C LEU A 218 -18.48 0.63 13.30
N ARG A 219 -17.29 0.03 13.37
CA ARG A 219 -16.32 0.06 12.27
C ARG A 219 -16.80 -0.69 11.04
N LEU A 220 -17.41 -1.87 11.23
CA LEU A 220 -18.06 -2.62 10.15
C LEU A 220 -19.31 -1.89 9.65
N GLY A 221 -20.05 -1.23 10.54
CA GLY A 221 -21.21 -0.40 10.20
C GLY A 221 -20.85 0.76 9.27
N LEU A 222 -19.68 1.40 9.46
CA LEU A 222 -19.16 2.41 8.51
C LEU A 222 -19.03 1.86 7.09
N MET A 223 -18.61 0.61 6.93
CA MET A 223 -18.56 -0.04 5.60
C MET A 223 -19.98 -0.23 5.05
N GLY A 224 -20.93 -0.67 5.89
CA GLY A 224 -22.34 -0.80 5.49
C GLY A 224 -22.92 0.53 4.97
N TYR A 225 -22.68 1.64 5.67
CA TYR A 225 -23.09 2.96 5.21
C TYR A 225 -22.42 3.38 3.89
N LEU A 226 -21.12 3.08 3.72
CA LEU A 226 -20.42 3.35 2.46
C LEU A 226 -20.99 2.54 1.29
N ILE A 227 -21.36 1.27 1.51
CA ILE A 227 -22.05 0.45 0.50
C ILE A 227 -23.39 1.11 0.14
N ALA A 228 -24.19 1.49 1.13
CA ALA A 228 -25.47 2.15 0.90
C ALA A 228 -25.34 3.45 0.10
N LEU A 229 -24.34 4.29 0.43
CA LEU A 229 -24.05 5.53 -0.30
C LEU A 229 -23.64 5.24 -1.75
N GLN A 230 -22.71 4.31 -1.97
CA GLN A 230 -22.23 3.99 -3.31
C GLN A 230 -23.32 3.35 -4.19
N LEU A 231 -24.14 2.46 -3.63
CA LEU A 231 -25.30 1.90 -4.33
C LEU A 231 -26.31 3.00 -4.68
N SER A 232 -26.62 3.89 -3.74
CA SER A 232 -27.57 4.97 -3.98
C SER A 232 -27.05 6.02 -4.97
N ALA A 233 -25.73 6.23 -5.03
CA ALA A 233 -25.09 7.12 -6.00
C ALA A 233 -25.19 6.63 -7.46
N SER A 234 -25.54 5.36 -7.68
CA SER A 234 -25.85 4.84 -9.03
C SER A 234 -27.19 5.36 -9.57
N SER A 235 -28.10 5.78 -8.67
CA SER A 235 -29.38 6.40 -9.01
C SER A 235 -29.25 7.92 -9.13
N ASN A 236 -30.09 8.56 -9.94
CA ASN A 236 -30.12 10.02 -10.06
C ASN A 236 -30.80 10.65 -8.82
N SER A 237 -30.02 10.83 -7.74
CA SER A 237 -30.50 11.31 -6.44
C SER A 237 -29.51 12.31 -5.82
N TRP A 238 -29.92 12.99 -4.74
CA TRP A 238 -29.04 13.88 -3.97
C TRP A 238 -27.75 13.20 -3.48
N ILE A 239 -27.77 11.85 -3.34
CA ILE A 239 -26.60 11.08 -2.96
C ILE A 239 -25.57 11.04 -4.10
N LYS A 240 -26.00 10.99 -5.35
CA LYS A 240 -25.10 11.09 -6.51
C LYS A 240 -24.42 12.46 -6.56
N ASP A 241 -25.19 13.53 -6.34
CA ASP A 241 -24.64 14.89 -6.30
C ASP A 241 -23.62 15.03 -5.15
N PHE A 242 -23.95 14.52 -3.96
CA PHE A 242 -23.03 14.48 -2.82
C PHE A 242 -21.77 13.63 -3.11
N TRP A 243 -21.93 12.44 -3.69
CA TRP A 243 -20.82 11.50 -3.96
C TRP A 243 -19.85 12.00 -5.04
N THR A 244 -20.36 12.79 -5.99
CA THR A 244 -19.57 13.40 -7.06
C THR A 244 -19.18 14.85 -6.78
N ALA A 245 -19.55 15.39 -5.61
CA ALA A 245 -19.28 16.76 -5.24
C ALA A 245 -17.77 17.05 -5.26
N SER A 246 -17.42 18.18 -5.88
CA SER A 246 -16.05 18.63 -6.12
C SER A 246 -15.80 20.06 -5.63
N SER A 247 -16.86 20.79 -5.29
CA SER A 247 -16.80 22.14 -4.73
C SER A 247 -17.82 22.32 -3.60
N VAL A 248 -17.57 23.32 -2.75
CA VAL A 248 -18.51 23.78 -1.73
C VAL A 248 -18.63 25.29 -1.81
N ARG A 249 -19.85 25.81 -1.76
CA ARG A 249 -20.10 27.25 -1.80
C ARG A 249 -20.06 27.82 -0.39
N ILE A 250 -19.08 28.68 -0.10
CA ILE A 250 -18.90 29.34 1.20
C ILE A 250 -18.80 30.84 0.97
N PHE A 251 -19.63 31.64 1.66
CA PHE A 251 -19.69 33.11 1.54
C PHE A 251 -19.82 33.60 0.08
N GLY A 252 -20.53 32.86 -0.77
CA GLY A 252 -20.75 33.22 -2.17
C GLY A 252 -19.65 32.76 -3.14
N TYR A 253 -18.53 32.21 -2.64
CA TYR A 253 -17.42 31.69 -3.44
C TYR A 253 -17.48 30.16 -3.54
N ASP A 254 -17.25 29.61 -4.74
CA ASP A 254 -17.13 28.18 -4.96
C ASP A 254 -15.70 27.71 -4.68
N LEU A 255 -15.50 27.09 -3.52
CA LEU A 255 -14.22 26.52 -3.13
C LEU A 255 -14.11 25.10 -3.69
N ASN A 256 -13.27 24.93 -4.71
CA ASN A 256 -12.96 23.63 -5.29
C ASN A 256 -11.95 22.87 -4.41
N TYR A 257 -12.33 21.67 -3.96
CA TYR A 257 -11.48 20.78 -3.16
C TYR A 257 -11.10 19.49 -3.90
N SER A 258 -11.52 19.34 -5.17
CA SER A 258 -11.24 18.14 -5.99
C SER A 258 -9.76 17.84 -6.19
N TRP A 259 -8.90 18.85 -6.03
CA TRP A 259 -7.44 18.71 -6.10
C TRP A 259 -6.86 17.88 -4.95
N ILE A 260 -7.54 17.80 -3.80
CA ILE A 260 -7.08 17.03 -2.63
C ILE A 260 -8.03 15.90 -2.22
N PHE A 261 -9.34 16.08 -2.40
CA PHE A 261 -10.34 15.14 -1.92
C PHE A 261 -11.51 15.01 -2.89
N GLN A 262 -12.00 13.78 -3.00
CA GLN A 262 -13.27 13.43 -3.64
C GLN A 262 -13.89 12.28 -2.83
N PHE A 263 -15.21 12.31 -2.63
CA PHE A 263 -15.93 11.26 -1.89
C PHE A 263 -15.74 9.87 -2.50
N TYR A 264 -15.57 9.80 -3.82
CA TYR A 264 -15.23 8.57 -4.52
C TYR A 264 -14.02 7.83 -3.94
N TYR A 265 -12.99 8.52 -3.41
CA TYR A 265 -11.84 7.84 -2.80
C TYR A 265 -12.21 7.01 -1.56
N LEU A 266 -13.32 7.33 -0.89
CA LEU A 266 -13.76 6.62 0.31
C LEU A 266 -14.12 5.16 0.06
N LYS A 267 -14.35 4.75 -1.19
CA LYS A 267 -14.48 3.34 -1.57
C LYS A 267 -13.27 2.50 -1.14
N TYR A 268 -12.07 3.07 -1.06
CA TYR A 268 -10.87 2.35 -0.62
C TYR A 268 -10.87 2.05 0.90
N LEU A 269 -11.81 2.61 1.67
CA LEU A 269 -12.03 2.20 3.06
C LEU A 269 -12.44 0.73 3.18
N PHE A 270 -12.98 0.11 2.11
CA PHE A 270 -13.24 -1.33 2.07
C PHE A 270 -11.97 -2.19 2.17
N ILE A 271 -10.78 -1.62 1.93
CA ILE A 271 -9.48 -2.27 2.13
C ILE A 271 -8.85 -1.81 3.46
N ILE A 272 -8.92 -0.50 3.74
CA ILE A 272 -8.29 0.10 4.93
C ILE A 272 -8.91 -0.44 6.21
N ILE A 273 -10.24 -0.52 6.30
CA ILE A 273 -10.93 -0.97 7.52
C ILE A 273 -10.52 -2.40 7.89
N PRO A 274 -10.59 -3.41 6.98
CA PRO A 274 -10.01 -4.72 7.24
C PRO A 274 -8.54 -4.67 7.69
N GLY A 275 -7.73 -3.81 7.06
CA GLY A 275 -6.36 -3.56 7.49
C GLY A 275 -6.29 -3.10 8.95
N THR A 276 -7.11 -2.15 9.38
CA THR A 276 -7.11 -1.67 10.78
C THR A 276 -7.50 -2.74 11.78
N ILE A 277 -8.37 -3.69 11.41
CA ILE A 277 -8.74 -4.83 12.27
C ILE A 277 -7.51 -5.71 12.48
N ILE A 278 -6.82 -6.07 11.40
CA ILE A 278 -5.58 -6.85 11.45
C ILE A 278 -4.48 -6.12 12.23
N GLY A 279 -4.38 -4.80 12.07
CA GLY A 279 -3.46 -3.96 12.83
C GLY A 279 -3.73 -3.95 14.35
N GLU A 280 -4.99 -4.03 14.78
CA GLU A 280 -5.32 -4.17 16.20
C GLU A 280 -4.90 -5.52 16.75
N LEU A 281 -5.16 -6.60 16.02
CA LEU A 281 -4.71 -7.94 16.41
C LEU A 281 -3.18 -7.99 16.57
N LEU A 282 -2.46 -7.40 15.62
CA LEU A 282 -1.01 -7.29 15.66
C LEU A 282 -0.54 -6.46 16.86
N LEU A 283 -1.17 -5.32 17.12
CA LEU A 283 -0.87 -4.47 18.27
C LEU A 283 -1.07 -5.22 19.59
N SER A 284 -2.19 -5.94 19.73
CA SER A 284 -2.47 -6.76 20.92
C SER A 284 -1.47 -7.90 21.10
N TRP A 285 -0.96 -8.49 20.01
CA TRP A 285 0.11 -9.49 20.09
C TRP A 285 1.45 -8.87 20.52
N ILE A 286 1.86 -7.74 19.91
CA ILE A 286 3.10 -7.04 20.28
C ILE A 286 3.09 -6.61 21.75
N ALA A 287 1.93 -6.17 22.26
CA ALA A 287 1.79 -5.73 23.64
C ALA A 287 1.82 -6.88 24.67
N ARG A 288 1.49 -8.11 24.27
CA ARG A 288 1.47 -9.30 25.15
C ARG A 288 2.80 -10.04 25.23
N ASN A 289 3.63 -9.93 24.19
CA ASN A 289 4.90 -10.65 24.10
C ASN A 289 5.86 -10.17 25.22
N THR A 290 5.99 -10.98 26.27
CA THR A 290 6.85 -10.72 27.44
C THR A 290 8.10 -11.60 27.31
N GLU A 291 9.28 -11.12 27.72
CA GLU A 291 10.58 -11.80 27.49
C GLU A 291 10.67 -13.22 28.07
N SER A 292 9.85 -13.57 29.07
CA SER A 292 9.76 -14.92 29.64
C SER A 292 9.11 -15.96 28.71
N ASP A 293 8.22 -15.54 27.80
CA ASP A 293 7.51 -16.45 26.88
C ASP A 293 8.36 -16.82 25.65
N GLU A 294 9.35 -16.00 25.31
CA GLU A 294 10.23 -16.24 24.15
C GLU A 294 11.10 -17.50 24.33
N VAL A 295 11.50 -17.86 25.56
CA VAL A 295 12.37 -19.03 25.82
C VAL A 295 11.62 -20.35 25.64
N VAL A 296 10.40 -20.46 26.18
CA VAL A 296 9.56 -21.67 26.06
C VAL A 296 9.06 -21.84 24.62
N ALA A 297 8.66 -20.75 23.97
CA ALA A 297 8.25 -20.76 22.57
C ALA A 297 9.38 -21.23 21.64
N ASN A 298 10.63 -20.81 21.89
CA ASN A 298 11.79 -21.21 21.08
C ASN A 298 12.09 -22.72 21.14
N GLN A 299 11.81 -23.40 22.25
CA GLN A 299 11.94 -24.87 22.32
C GLN A 299 10.82 -25.58 21.54
N HIS A 300 9.58 -25.08 21.65
CA HIS A 300 8.43 -25.64 20.92
C HIS A 300 8.57 -25.50 19.38
N PHE A 301 9.08 -24.37 18.91
CA PHE A 301 9.29 -24.08 17.48
C PHE A 301 10.30 -25.02 16.79
N GLN A 302 11.06 -25.82 17.54
CA GLN A 302 12.05 -26.74 16.97
C GLN A 302 11.46 -28.11 16.62
N THR A 303 10.24 -28.44 17.05
CA THR A 303 9.65 -29.75 16.77
C THR A 303 9.36 -29.92 15.25
N PRO A 304 9.71 -31.08 14.64
CA PRO A 304 9.49 -31.29 13.20
C PRO A 304 8.02 -31.16 12.78
N ARG A 305 7.08 -31.63 13.60
CA ARG A 305 5.64 -31.57 13.33
C ARG A 305 5.12 -30.13 13.27
N PHE A 306 5.58 -29.26 14.18
CA PHE A 306 5.20 -27.85 14.16
C PHE A 306 5.73 -27.14 12.90
N LYS A 307 6.99 -27.39 12.52
CA LYS A 307 7.53 -26.84 11.26
C LYS A 307 6.78 -27.34 10.03
N GLN A 308 6.42 -28.63 9.97
CA GLN A 308 5.60 -29.18 8.90
C GLN A 308 4.23 -28.49 8.82
N ARG A 309 3.55 -28.29 9.96
CA ARG A 309 2.28 -27.53 10.04
C ARG A 309 2.43 -26.14 9.43
N LEU A 310 3.48 -25.41 9.78
CA LEU A 310 3.74 -24.06 9.26
C LEU A 310 4.02 -24.04 7.76
N TRP A 311 4.78 -25.00 7.23
CA TRP A 311 4.98 -25.13 5.78
C TRP A 311 3.69 -25.45 5.04
N LEU A 312 2.83 -26.30 5.61
CA LEU A 312 1.50 -26.57 5.06
C LEU A 312 0.60 -25.33 5.07
N ILE A 313 0.70 -24.48 6.11
CA ILE A 313 0.01 -23.20 6.14
C ILE A 313 0.51 -22.30 5.00
N ILE A 314 1.83 -22.11 4.87
CA ILE A 314 2.41 -21.30 3.80
C ILE A 314 1.95 -21.80 2.42
N LEU A 315 2.04 -23.11 2.18
CA LEU A 315 1.63 -23.73 0.93
C LEU A 315 0.13 -23.50 0.65
N SER A 316 -0.72 -23.65 1.66
CA SER A 316 -2.16 -23.42 1.53
C SER A 316 -2.47 -21.96 1.18
N MET A 317 -1.80 -21.00 1.84
CA MET A 317 -1.99 -19.57 1.59
C MET A 317 -1.54 -19.20 0.17
N LEU A 318 -0.40 -19.72 -0.28
CA LEU A 318 0.09 -19.55 -1.65
C LEU A 318 -0.86 -20.17 -2.68
N MET A 319 -1.37 -21.37 -2.41
CA MET A 319 -2.31 -22.06 -3.29
C MET A 319 -3.62 -21.30 -3.45
N ILE A 320 -4.19 -20.76 -2.36
CA ILE A 320 -5.41 -19.93 -2.46
C ILE A 320 -5.14 -18.70 -3.32
N CYS A 321 -4.04 -17.98 -3.07
CA CYS A 321 -3.68 -16.81 -3.88
C CYS A 321 -3.51 -17.16 -5.37
N LEU A 322 -2.87 -18.30 -5.68
CA LEU A 322 -2.69 -18.76 -7.06
C LEU A 322 -4.03 -19.12 -7.72
N VAL A 323 -4.90 -19.86 -7.01
CA VAL A 323 -6.25 -20.22 -7.49
C VAL A 323 -7.06 -18.97 -7.80
N LEU A 324 -6.99 -17.94 -6.96
CA LEU A 324 -7.69 -16.68 -7.20
C LEU A 324 -7.16 -15.96 -8.44
N LEU A 325 -5.84 -15.84 -8.60
CA LEU A 325 -5.26 -15.17 -9.76
C LEU A 325 -5.57 -15.90 -11.06
N VAL A 326 -5.35 -17.23 -11.10
CA VAL A 326 -5.60 -18.04 -12.30
C VAL A 326 -7.08 -18.10 -12.62
N GLY A 327 -7.90 -18.39 -11.62
CA GLY A 327 -9.32 -18.66 -11.78
C GLY A 327 -10.15 -17.41 -12.09
N LEU A 328 -9.87 -16.27 -11.43
CA LEU A 328 -10.56 -15.01 -11.69
C LEU A 328 -10.14 -14.39 -13.03
N GLN A 329 -8.87 -14.53 -13.42
CA GLN A 329 -8.41 -14.14 -14.74
C GLN A 329 -9.01 -15.04 -15.84
N GLY A 330 -9.03 -16.36 -15.63
CA GLY A 330 -9.60 -17.34 -16.56
C GLY A 330 -11.12 -17.41 -16.57
N ARG A 331 -11.80 -16.61 -15.73
CA ARG A 331 -13.28 -16.59 -15.56
C ARG A 331 -13.88 -17.94 -15.11
N TRP A 332 -13.12 -18.76 -14.39
CA TRP A 332 -13.59 -20.03 -13.80
C TRP A 332 -14.24 -19.80 -12.43
N LEU A 333 -15.33 -19.03 -12.38
CA LEU A 333 -15.84 -18.41 -11.16
C LEU A 333 -16.28 -19.41 -10.07
N TRP A 334 -17.19 -20.32 -10.41
CA TRP A 334 -17.70 -21.29 -9.44
C TRP A 334 -16.63 -22.33 -9.07
N GLN A 335 -15.74 -22.67 -10.00
CA GLN A 335 -14.60 -23.55 -9.75
C GLN A 335 -13.62 -22.89 -8.77
N THR A 336 -13.28 -21.62 -9.01
CA THR A 336 -12.42 -20.83 -8.12
C THR A 336 -13.02 -20.75 -6.73
N THR A 337 -14.34 -20.53 -6.65
CA THR A 337 -15.06 -20.46 -5.38
C THR A 337 -15.04 -21.80 -4.66
N LEU A 338 -15.38 -22.90 -5.34
CA LEU A 338 -15.40 -24.25 -4.78
C LEU A 338 -14.00 -24.69 -4.31
N VAL A 339 -12.98 -24.50 -5.14
CA VAL A 339 -11.60 -24.84 -4.78
C VAL A 339 -11.13 -23.99 -3.58
N SER A 340 -11.49 -22.71 -3.54
CA SER A 340 -11.21 -21.85 -2.38
C SER A 340 -11.90 -22.36 -1.11
N VAL A 341 -13.17 -22.79 -1.17
CA VAL A 341 -13.87 -23.44 -0.06
C VAL A 341 -13.13 -24.68 0.43
N VAL A 342 -12.73 -25.56 -0.50
CA VAL A 342 -12.04 -26.81 -0.14
C VAL A 342 -10.69 -26.52 0.52
N ILE A 343 -9.87 -25.62 -0.03
CA ILE A 343 -8.56 -25.30 0.56
C ILE A 343 -8.75 -24.58 1.91
N SER A 344 -9.72 -23.68 2.04
CA SER A 344 -10.02 -23.03 3.32
C SER A 344 -10.55 -24.01 4.38
N ALA A 345 -11.41 -24.94 4.01
CA ALA A 345 -11.88 -25.98 4.93
C ALA A 345 -10.74 -26.90 5.37
N ALA A 346 -9.89 -27.33 4.43
CA ALA A 346 -8.74 -28.19 4.74
C ALA A 346 -7.69 -27.47 5.60
N SER A 347 -7.37 -26.22 5.28
CA SER A 347 -6.38 -25.45 6.04
C SER A 347 -6.90 -24.99 7.41
N TRP A 348 -8.23 -24.96 7.65
CA TRP A 348 -8.80 -24.68 8.98
C TRP A 348 -8.24 -25.60 10.07
N PHE A 349 -8.04 -26.89 9.75
CA PHE A 349 -7.47 -27.85 10.69
C PHE A 349 -6.05 -27.49 11.14
N LEU A 350 -5.28 -26.77 10.31
CA LEU A 350 -3.94 -26.30 10.64
C LEU A 350 -3.95 -25.17 11.69
N PHE A 351 -5.08 -24.50 11.89
CA PHE A 351 -5.28 -23.41 12.86
C PHE A 351 -6.20 -23.80 14.03
N ALA A 352 -6.68 -25.04 14.08
CA ALA A 352 -7.71 -25.45 15.05
C ALA A 352 -7.23 -25.33 16.50
N GLN A 353 -5.99 -25.74 16.77
CA GLN A 353 -5.39 -25.81 18.10
C GLN A 353 -4.19 -24.85 18.22
N PRO A 354 -4.44 -23.56 18.54
CA PRO A 354 -3.35 -22.61 18.78
C PRO A 354 -2.68 -22.91 20.13
N GLU A 355 -1.36 -23.08 20.13
CA GLU A 355 -0.57 -23.41 21.32
C GLU A 355 0.20 -22.19 21.86
N THR A 356 0.48 -21.22 20.99
CA THR A 356 1.25 -20.01 21.30
C THR A 356 0.46 -18.74 20.97
N ASP A 357 0.87 -17.61 21.54
CA ASP A 357 0.28 -16.29 21.23
C ASP A 357 0.36 -15.94 19.73
N ILE A 358 1.45 -16.34 19.06
CA ILE A 358 1.59 -16.15 17.62
C ILE A 358 0.66 -17.08 16.82
N ASP A 359 0.42 -18.32 17.28
CA ASP A 359 -0.58 -19.19 16.65
C ASP A 359 -1.99 -18.61 16.78
N TYR A 360 -2.31 -17.99 17.93
CA TYR A 360 -3.59 -17.31 18.12
C TYR A 360 -3.72 -16.08 17.20
N LEU A 361 -2.64 -15.34 16.98
CA LEU A 361 -2.61 -14.26 15.98
C LEU A 361 -2.86 -14.81 14.57
N LEU A 362 -2.13 -15.85 14.17
CA LEU A 362 -2.25 -16.48 12.86
C LEU A 362 -3.65 -17.06 12.61
N LYS A 363 -4.27 -17.67 13.63
CA LYS A 363 -5.65 -18.15 13.56
C LYS A 363 -6.64 -17.01 13.29
N GLN A 364 -6.50 -15.88 13.99
CA GLN A 364 -7.39 -14.73 13.78
C GLN A 364 -7.15 -14.07 12.41
N TYR A 365 -5.90 -13.95 11.97
CA TYR A 365 -5.60 -13.51 10.59
C TYR A 365 -6.31 -14.42 9.60
N TYR A 366 -6.15 -15.73 9.75
CA TYR A 366 -6.76 -16.71 8.87
C TYR A 366 -8.29 -16.58 8.82
N GLN A 367 -8.95 -16.47 9.98
CA GLN A 367 -10.40 -16.29 10.06
C GLN A 367 -10.88 -15.02 9.33
N TRP A 368 -10.20 -13.89 9.54
CA TRP A 368 -10.52 -12.66 8.81
C TRP A 368 -10.23 -12.77 7.32
N GLY A 369 -9.12 -13.40 6.93
CA GLY A 369 -8.77 -13.63 5.53
C GLY A 369 -9.83 -14.46 4.80
N VAL A 370 -10.28 -15.55 5.41
CA VAL A 370 -11.36 -16.41 4.88
C VAL A 370 -12.69 -15.66 4.81
N TYR A 371 -13.02 -14.89 5.85
CA TYR A 371 -14.24 -14.09 5.88
C TYR A 371 -14.29 -13.06 4.73
N TRP A 372 -13.23 -12.28 4.54
CA TRP A 372 -13.16 -11.30 3.45
C TRP A 372 -13.09 -11.97 2.08
N LEU A 373 -12.45 -13.13 1.97
CA LEU A 373 -12.39 -13.90 0.74
C LEU A 373 -13.80 -14.23 0.23
N PHE A 374 -14.63 -14.83 1.09
CA PHE A 374 -15.96 -15.27 0.67
C PHE A 374 -16.92 -14.12 0.43
N ILE A 375 -16.83 -13.04 1.22
CA ILE A 375 -17.55 -11.80 0.88
C ILE A 375 -17.17 -11.34 -0.54
N GLY A 376 -15.88 -11.30 -0.86
CA GLY A 376 -15.40 -10.88 -2.17
C GLY A 376 -15.84 -11.77 -3.32
N LEU A 377 -15.77 -13.10 -3.14
CA LEU A 377 -16.22 -14.07 -4.15
C LEU A 377 -17.73 -14.02 -4.36
N PHE A 378 -18.53 -13.80 -3.30
CA PHE A 378 -19.98 -13.67 -3.42
C PHE A 378 -20.40 -12.34 -4.07
N PHE A 379 -19.62 -11.28 -3.91
CA PHE A 379 -19.83 -10.02 -4.63
C PHE A 379 -19.36 -10.05 -6.09
N GLU A 380 -18.61 -11.07 -6.51
CA GLU A 380 -18.02 -11.13 -7.86
C GLU A 380 -19.09 -10.97 -8.98
N PRO A 381 -20.23 -11.70 -8.95
CA PRO A 381 -21.23 -11.57 -10.02
C PRO A 381 -22.01 -10.25 -9.99
N PHE A 382 -22.09 -9.58 -8.85
CA PHE A 382 -22.99 -8.44 -8.62
C PHE A 382 -22.69 -7.23 -9.51
N GLN A 383 -21.40 -6.95 -9.77
CA GLN A 383 -20.96 -5.80 -10.57
C GLN A 383 -20.37 -6.21 -11.93
N GLY A 384 -20.89 -7.29 -12.51
CA GLY A 384 -20.43 -7.80 -13.81
C GLY A 384 -19.07 -8.50 -13.76
N GLY A 385 -18.58 -8.81 -12.57
CA GLY A 385 -17.30 -9.46 -12.32
C GLY A 385 -16.34 -8.62 -11.47
N ILE A 386 -15.21 -9.22 -11.11
CA ILE A 386 -14.12 -8.50 -10.44
C ILE A 386 -13.41 -7.54 -11.41
N HIS A 387 -13.36 -6.26 -11.04
CA HIS A 387 -12.67 -5.21 -11.79
C HIS A 387 -11.88 -4.30 -10.85
N LYS A 388 -10.66 -3.95 -11.24
CA LYS A 388 -9.87 -2.84 -10.66
C LYS A 388 -10.39 -1.45 -11.03
N ASP A 389 -10.72 -1.17 -12.29
CA ASP A 389 -11.17 0.13 -12.78
C ASP A 389 -12.33 -0.03 -13.79
N PRO A 390 -13.55 0.46 -13.50
CA PRO A 390 -13.99 0.95 -12.19
C PRO A 390 -13.92 -0.18 -11.15
N SER A 391 -13.41 0.14 -9.96
CA SER A 391 -13.19 -0.86 -8.91
C SER A 391 -14.50 -1.39 -8.31
N THR A 392 -14.55 -2.70 -8.08
CA THR A 392 -15.73 -3.42 -7.56
C THR A 392 -15.57 -3.86 -6.10
N TYR A 393 -16.68 -4.21 -5.44
CA TYR A 393 -16.67 -4.78 -4.09
C TYR A 393 -15.86 -6.07 -4.02
N SER A 394 -16.04 -6.94 -5.03
CA SER A 394 -15.25 -8.17 -5.15
C SER A 394 -13.75 -7.86 -5.15
N TYR A 395 -13.33 -6.86 -5.92
CA TYR A 395 -11.94 -6.42 -5.97
C TYR A 395 -11.40 -6.01 -4.60
N TYR A 396 -12.13 -5.21 -3.82
CA TYR A 396 -11.65 -4.80 -2.49
C TYR A 396 -11.50 -5.96 -1.51
N PHE A 397 -12.49 -6.85 -1.45
CA PHE A 397 -12.53 -7.91 -0.45
C PHE A 397 -11.63 -9.09 -0.80
N VAL A 398 -11.58 -9.51 -2.07
CA VAL A 398 -10.66 -10.56 -2.53
C VAL A 398 -9.20 -10.11 -2.34
N THR A 399 -8.86 -8.87 -2.71
CA THR A 399 -7.48 -8.39 -2.57
C THR A 399 -7.07 -8.15 -1.11
N THR A 400 -8.02 -7.82 -0.25
CA THR A 400 -7.84 -7.80 1.22
C THR A 400 -7.52 -9.18 1.76
N ALA A 401 -8.24 -10.22 1.32
CA ALA A 401 -7.94 -11.60 1.70
C ALA A 401 -6.54 -12.02 1.26
N ILE A 402 -6.17 -11.72 0.01
CA ILE A 402 -4.80 -11.95 -0.51
C ILE A 402 -3.77 -11.24 0.37
N ALA A 403 -4.02 -9.99 0.77
CA ALA A 403 -3.11 -9.25 1.66
C ALA A 403 -2.90 -9.93 3.01
N ILE A 404 -3.98 -10.45 3.61
CA ILE A 404 -3.95 -11.20 4.87
C ILE A 404 -3.18 -12.51 4.71
N PHE A 405 -3.41 -13.26 3.63
CA PHE A 405 -2.71 -14.52 3.36
C PHE A 405 -1.20 -14.31 3.13
N ILE A 406 -0.81 -13.26 2.41
CA ILE A 406 0.61 -12.88 2.28
C ILE A 406 1.19 -12.41 3.62
N LEU A 407 0.41 -11.70 4.45
CA LEU A 407 0.85 -11.31 5.79
C LEU A 407 1.10 -12.53 6.68
N ILE A 408 0.23 -13.54 6.65
CA ILE A 408 0.43 -14.82 7.35
C ILE A 408 1.77 -15.44 6.95
N ILE A 409 2.07 -15.49 5.65
CA ILE A 409 3.35 -16.00 5.14
C ILE A 409 4.52 -15.20 5.71
N PHE A 410 4.48 -13.86 5.62
CA PHE A 410 5.56 -13.03 6.13
C PHE A 410 5.73 -13.14 7.65
N THR A 411 4.65 -13.23 8.42
CA THR A 411 4.70 -13.45 9.87
C THR A 411 5.37 -14.79 10.19
N ILE A 412 5.04 -15.87 9.49
CA ILE A 412 5.71 -17.17 9.70
C ILE A 412 7.20 -17.07 9.34
N LEU A 413 7.53 -16.53 8.17
CA LEU A 413 8.92 -16.45 7.70
C LEU A 413 9.79 -15.55 8.60
N ILE A 414 9.29 -14.41 9.04
CA ILE A 414 10.07 -13.40 9.78
C ILE A 414 10.01 -13.64 11.28
N ASP A 415 8.82 -13.79 11.85
CA ASP A 415 8.64 -13.82 13.30
C ASP A 415 8.85 -15.23 13.89
N ILE A 416 8.63 -16.29 13.11
CA ILE A 416 8.85 -17.69 13.54
C ILE A 416 10.16 -18.26 12.99
N PHE A 417 10.33 -18.34 11.66
CA PHE A 417 11.54 -18.90 11.04
C PHE A 417 12.76 -17.98 11.08
N LYS A 418 12.61 -16.74 11.54
CA LYS A 418 13.69 -15.74 11.70
C LYS A 418 14.43 -15.42 10.39
N PHE A 419 13.75 -15.49 9.24
CA PHE A 419 14.32 -15.14 7.93
C PHE A 419 14.43 -13.63 7.67
N LYS A 420 14.46 -12.82 8.74
CA LYS A 420 14.57 -11.36 8.67
C LYS A 420 15.73 -10.88 7.79
N LYS A 421 16.90 -11.52 7.86
CA LYS A 421 18.08 -11.14 7.04
C LYS A 421 17.82 -11.32 5.55
N TRP A 422 17.16 -12.41 5.16
CA TRP A 422 16.86 -12.73 3.75
C TRP A 422 15.75 -11.84 3.18
N LEU A 423 14.85 -11.38 4.04
CA LEU A 423 13.75 -10.49 3.67
C LEU A 423 14.04 -9.00 3.98
N ALA A 424 15.28 -8.68 4.36
CA ALA A 424 15.67 -7.32 4.74
C ALA A 424 15.39 -6.31 3.63
N ILE A 425 15.64 -6.68 2.36
CA ILE A 425 15.37 -5.81 1.21
C ILE A 425 13.88 -5.43 1.13
N LEU A 426 12.96 -6.37 1.41
CA LEU A 426 11.53 -6.07 1.45
C LEU A 426 11.22 -5.20 2.67
N ILE A 427 11.71 -5.57 3.85
CA ILE A 427 11.48 -4.81 5.08
C ILE A 427 11.90 -3.36 4.89
N ASP A 428 13.13 -3.10 4.42
CA ASP A 428 13.71 -1.78 4.23
C ASP A 428 12.92 -0.92 3.24
N ASN A 429 12.55 -1.49 2.08
CA ASN A 429 11.70 -0.82 1.10
C ASN A 429 10.31 -0.53 1.68
N GLY A 430 9.81 -1.43 2.53
CA GLY A 430 8.60 -1.21 3.32
C GLY A 430 8.75 -0.04 4.28
N GLN A 431 9.91 0.15 4.92
CA GLN A 431 10.13 1.28 5.82
C GLN A 431 10.15 2.63 5.10
N ASN A 432 10.54 2.64 3.82
CA ASN A 432 10.75 3.84 3.04
C ASN A 432 10.14 3.74 1.62
N PRO A 433 8.83 3.47 1.52
CA PRO A 433 8.21 3.10 0.25
C PRO A 433 8.17 4.29 -0.73
N MET A 434 8.27 5.52 -0.21
CA MET A 434 8.18 6.70 -1.06
C MET A 434 9.42 6.96 -1.89
N ILE A 435 10.59 6.59 -1.38
CA ILE A 435 11.81 6.66 -2.17
C ILE A 435 11.74 5.63 -3.29
N ALA A 436 11.36 4.38 -3.00
CA ALA A 436 11.21 3.35 -4.01
C ALA A 436 10.21 3.75 -5.13
N TYR A 437 9.09 4.36 -4.75
CA TYR A 437 8.07 4.85 -5.69
C TYR A 437 8.61 5.89 -6.68
N VAL A 438 9.40 6.86 -6.19
CA VAL A 438 9.89 7.98 -7.01
C VAL A 438 11.15 7.61 -7.80
N ALA A 439 11.99 6.75 -7.24
CA ALA A 439 13.31 6.46 -7.78
C ALA A 439 13.29 5.96 -9.23
N PHE A 440 12.25 5.25 -9.68
CA PHE A 440 12.20 4.84 -11.08
C PHE A 440 12.09 6.04 -12.03
N ALA A 441 10.99 6.78 -11.96
CA ALA A 441 10.66 7.81 -12.94
C ALA A 441 11.55 9.06 -12.85
N ASN A 442 12.08 9.36 -11.67
CA ASN A 442 12.82 10.59 -11.40
C ASN A 442 14.32 10.37 -11.15
N PHE A 443 14.81 9.14 -11.12
CA PHE A 443 16.24 8.88 -10.90
C PHE A 443 16.80 7.82 -11.86
N VAL A 444 16.38 6.57 -11.75
CA VAL A 444 16.94 5.47 -12.56
C VAL A 444 16.66 5.64 -14.04
N TRP A 445 15.41 5.89 -14.43
CA TRP A 445 15.07 6.05 -15.85
C TRP A 445 15.74 7.26 -16.51
N PRO A 446 15.76 8.45 -15.88
CA PRO A 446 16.56 9.57 -16.38
C PRO A 446 18.05 9.25 -16.59
N ILE A 447 18.69 8.51 -15.67
CA ILE A 447 20.10 8.10 -15.82
C ILE A 447 20.27 7.20 -17.05
N LEU A 448 19.38 6.22 -17.24
CA LEU A 448 19.41 5.32 -18.39
C LEU A 448 19.23 6.06 -19.72
N GLN A 449 18.39 7.10 -19.74
CA GLN A 449 18.14 7.94 -20.91
C GLN A 449 19.33 8.86 -21.23
N ILE A 450 19.93 9.50 -20.22
CA ILE A 450 21.08 10.40 -20.40
C ILE A 450 22.31 9.61 -20.88
N THR A 451 22.50 8.40 -20.36
CA THR A 451 23.63 7.53 -20.74
C THR A 451 23.44 6.81 -22.08
N GLY A 452 22.24 6.85 -22.68
CA GLY A 452 21.90 6.08 -23.87
C GLY A 452 21.73 4.58 -23.63
N LEU A 453 21.85 4.11 -22.38
CA LEU A 453 21.69 2.70 -22.03
C LEU A 453 20.24 2.21 -22.25
N GLU A 454 19.24 3.08 -22.10
CA GLU A 454 17.84 2.68 -22.31
C GLU A 454 17.60 2.13 -23.72
N ASP A 455 18.13 2.78 -24.75
CA ASP A 455 17.96 2.36 -26.14
C ASP A 455 18.63 1.01 -26.40
N VAL A 456 19.83 0.80 -25.85
CA VAL A 456 20.55 -0.48 -25.93
C VAL A 456 19.76 -1.59 -25.24
N ILE A 457 19.24 -1.32 -24.04
CA ILE A 457 18.45 -2.30 -23.27
C ILE A 457 17.17 -2.64 -24.03
N ILE A 458 16.46 -1.63 -24.56
CA ILE A 458 15.23 -1.82 -25.34
C ILE A 458 15.50 -2.66 -26.59
N ALA A 459 16.56 -2.36 -27.34
CA ALA A 459 16.93 -3.10 -28.56
C ALA A 459 17.21 -4.60 -28.27
N ASN A 460 17.73 -4.91 -27.08
CA ASN A 460 18.03 -6.28 -26.65
C ASN A 460 16.90 -6.95 -25.85
N THR A 461 15.74 -6.29 -25.71
CA THR A 461 14.59 -6.81 -24.94
C THR A 461 13.42 -7.16 -25.89
N THR A 462 13.62 -8.18 -26.71
CA THR A 462 12.64 -8.61 -27.73
C THR A 462 11.80 -9.81 -27.31
N THR A 463 12.27 -10.63 -26.37
CA THR A 463 11.57 -11.84 -25.91
C THR A 463 10.89 -11.63 -24.56
N PRO A 464 9.81 -12.38 -24.25
CA PRO A 464 9.10 -12.27 -22.97
C PRO A 464 10.04 -12.42 -21.76
N VAL A 465 10.97 -13.38 -21.80
CA VAL A 465 11.95 -13.62 -20.72
C VAL A 465 12.86 -12.41 -20.53
N MET A 466 13.38 -11.84 -21.62
CA MET A 466 14.19 -10.61 -21.53
C MET A 466 13.38 -9.44 -20.98
N GLY A 467 12.08 -9.37 -21.32
CA GLY A 467 11.16 -8.37 -20.77
C GLY A 467 11.03 -8.43 -19.25
N VAL A 468 11.00 -9.63 -18.70
CA VAL A 468 11.02 -9.87 -17.24
C VAL A 468 12.38 -9.49 -16.65
N ILE A 469 13.47 -9.94 -17.27
CA ILE A 469 14.84 -9.63 -16.81
C ILE A 469 15.06 -8.12 -16.76
N LYS A 470 14.62 -7.37 -17.77
CA LYS A 470 14.66 -5.89 -17.77
C LYS A 470 13.95 -5.32 -16.54
N GLY A 471 12.74 -5.78 -16.24
CA GLY A 471 12.00 -5.33 -15.06
C GLY A 471 12.74 -5.61 -13.75
N ILE A 472 13.36 -6.79 -13.61
CA ILE A 472 14.18 -7.14 -12.44
C ILE A 472 15.41 -6.23 -12.34
N LEU A 473 16.13 -6.03 -13.44
CA LEU A 473 17.32 -5.18 -13.50
C LEU A 473 17.01 -3.71 -13.21
N TYR A 474 15.79 -3.24 -13.42
CA TYR A 474 15.39 -1.87 -13.10
C TYR A 474 14.92 -1.76 -11.65
N THR A 475 14.22 -2.78 -11.16
CA THR A 475 13.65 -2.80 -9.80
C THR A 475 14.72 -3.04 -8.74
N LEU A 476 15.69 -3.93 -9.00
CA LEU A 476 16.71 -4.30 -8.02
C LEU A 476 17.60 -3.11 -7.59
N PRO A 477 18.15 -2.28 -8.51
CA PRO A 477 18.88 -1.08 -8.13
C PRO A 477 18.05 -0.10 -7.29
N ILE A 478 16.75 0.05 -7.59
CA ILE A 478 15.84 0.88 -6.80
C ILE A 478 15.67 0.30 -5.39
N ALA A 479 15.50 -1.01 -5.30
CA ALA A 479 15.35 -1.73 -4.04
C ALA A 479 16.60 -1.59 -3.16
N LEU A 480 17.78 -1.76 -3.77
CA LEU A 480 19.08 -1.60 -3.10
C LEU A 480 19.34 -0.15 -2.67
N LEU A 481 19.05 0.82 -3.54
CA LEU A 481 19.16 2.24 -3.23
C LEU A 481 18.27 2.63 -2.04
N THR A 482 17.02 2.15 -2.03
CA THR A 482 16.07 2.42 -0.94
C THR A 482 16.52 1.74 0.37
N SER A 483 17.05 0.52 0.29
CA SER A 483 17.63 -0.18 1.45
C SER A 483 18.85 0.56 1.99
N LEU A 484 19.73 1.05 1.12
CA LEU A 484 20.88 1.88 1.50
C LEU A 484 20.44 3.14 2.27
N PHE A 485 19.47 3.90 1.75
CA PHE A 485 18.95 5.08 2.45
C PHE A 485 18.29 4.74 3.78
N THR A 486 17.60 3.60 3.86
CA THR A 486 17.00 3.10 5.10
C THR A 486 18.07 2.75 6.14
N GLY A 487 19.17 2.11 5.73
CA GLY A 487 20.33 1.83 6.57
C GLY A 487 20.98 3.11 7.13
N TYR A 488 21.07 4.17 6.33
CA TYR A 488 21.53 5.49 6.76
C TYR A 488 20.48 6.32 7.55
N LYS A 489 19.30 5.74 7.85
CA LYS A 489 18.18 6.40 8.54
C LYS A 489 17.71 7.68 7.83
N LEU A 490 17.80 7.72 6.51
CA LEU A 490 17.32 8.81 5.66
C LEU A 490 15.88 8.53 5.22
N PHE A 491 14.92 8.96 6.03
CA PHE A 491 13.48 8.73 5.81
C PHE A 491 12.80 9.99 5.28
N TRP A 492 11.77 9.83 4.46
CA TRP A 492 10.90 10.95 4.07
C TRP A 492 9.76 11.14 5.09
N LYS A 493 9.63 12.36 5.63
CA LYS A 493 8.51 12.81 6.44
C LYS A 493 7.36 13.17 5.50
N THR A 494 6.47 12.23 5.24
CA THR A 494 5.14 12.51 4.67
C THR A 494 4.10 12.46 5.76
#